data_AF-A0A0F3MQA9-F1
#
_entry.id   AF-A0A0F3MQA9-F1
#
_cell.length_a   1.000
_cell.length_b   1.000
_cell.length_c   1.000
_cell.angle_alpha   90.00
_cell.angle_beta   90.00
_cell.angle_gamma   90.00
#
_symmetry.space_group_name_H-M   'P 1'
#
loop_
_entity.id
_entity.type
_entity.pdbx_description
1 polymer ?
#
loop_
_entity_poly.entity_id
_entity_poly.type
_entity_poly.pdbx_seq_one_letter_code
_entity_poly.pdbx_strand_id
1 'polypeptide(L)'
;MKDIEYWEKNFESCKYSNKLIERLLFFNTQVKQPVDIREVKKGIYYARKYHGEQMRQSGDPYYSHPIAVTIMVAEFVAKEVPKLFTFRMLQAALLHDTIEDTELTEEMISNIFDEEVARHVEGLTRIKPCGKISSEKSLILLIKQERYDTALIKLFDRIHNLQTLEAKSPEKAHKIIKETLKSFLVLSEILEIPSVSELIYAECYKNNLKFNINSTFNKIINFDSFPFSQNKLLP
;
A
#
# COMPACT_ATOMS: atom_id res chain seq x y z
N MET A 1 -26.65 -3.77 5.47
CA MET A 1 -26.86 -3.35 6.88
C MET A 1 -26.67 -4.48 7.89
N LYS A 2 -27.33 -5.65 7.77
CA LYS A 2 -27.19 -6.74 8.76
C LYS A 2 -25.75 -7.21 9.04
N ASP A 3 -24.79 -7.02 8.13
CA ASP A 3 -23.42 -7.47 8.34
C ASP A 3 -22.54 -6.49 9.14
N ILE A 4 -22.92 -5.21 9.18
CA ILE A 4 -22.16 -4.15 9.88
C ILE A 4 -22.21 -4.37 11.40
N GLU A 5 -23.28 -4.97 11.93
CA GLU A 5 -23.44 -5.23 13.36
C GLU A 5 -22.94 -6.61 13.80
N TYR A 6 -22.60 -7.51 12.87
CA TYR A 6 -22.31 -8.92 13.17
C TYR A 6 -20.90 -9.36 12.79
N TRP A 7 -20.10 -8.49 12.16
CA TRP A 7 -18.73 -8.81 11.75
C TRP A 7 -17.86 -9.37 12.88
N GLU A 8 -18.06 -8.90 14.12
CA GLU A 8 -17.29 -9.36 15.29
C GLU A 8 -17.53 -10.82 15.61
N LYS A 9 -18.79 -11.27 15.51
CA LYS A 9 -19.17 -12.66 15.76
C LYS A 9 -18.63 -13.59 14.67
N ASN A 10 -18.44 -13.04 13.48
CA ASN A 10 -17.94 -13.75 12.31
C ASN A 10 -16.43 -13.54 12.08
N PHE A 11 -15.75 -12.83 12.98
CA PHE A 11 -14.31 -12.60 12.85
C PHE A 11 -13.56 -13.87 13.24
N GLU A 12 -13.00 -14.53 12.23
CA GLU A 12 -12.06 -15.62 12.44
C GLU A 12 -10.64 -15.09 12.36
N SER A 13 -9.75 -15.59 13.21
CA SER A 13 -8.32 -15.30 13.08
C SER A 13 -7.64 -16.26 12.12
N CYS A 14 -6.56 -15.83 11.49
CA CYS A 14 -5.68 -16.64 10.66
C CYS A 14 -4.23 -16.19 10.84
N LYS A 15 -3.27 -16.94 10.27
CA LYS A 15 -1.84 -16.63 10.40
C LYS A 15 -1.48 -15.19 9.98
N TYR A 16 -2.14 -14.66 8.93
CA TYR A 16 -1.87 -13.30 8.45
C TYR A 16 -2.47 -12.23 9.37
N SER A 17 -3.72 -12.42 9.82
CA SER A 17 -4.36 -11.47 10.72
C SER A 17 -3.66 -11.41 12.08
N ASN A 18 -3.22 -12.57 12.60
CA ASN A 18 -2.46 -12.63 13.85
C ASN A 18 -1.16 -11.85 13.74
N LYS A 19 -0.42 -12.05 12.64
CA LYS A 19 0.82 -11.29 12.37
C LYS A 19 0.58 -9.78 12.38
N LEU A 20 -0.48 -9.29 11.74
CA LEU A 20 -0.80 -7.85 11.74
C LEU A 20 -1.19 -7.37 13.14
N ILE A 21 -2.05 -8.10 13.85
CA ILE A 21 -2.50 -7.73 15.20
C ILE A 21 -1.30 -7.67 16.17
N GLU A 22 -0.42 -8.67 16.15
CA GLU A 22 0.79 -8.71 16.99
C GLU A 22 1.71 -7.51 16.72
N ARG A 23 1.93 -7.17 15.44
CA ARG A 23 2.73 -5.99 15.07
C ARG A 23 2.09 -4.69 15.54
N LEU A 24 0.76 -4.56 15.41
CA LEU A 24 0.06 -3.36 15.87
C LEU A 24 0.05 -3.24 17.39
N LEU A 25 -0.09 -4.35 18.13
CA LEU A 25 0.04 -4.33 19.59
C LEU A 25 1.43 -3.84 20.00
N PHE A 26 2.50 -4.26 19.30
CA PHE A 26 3.84 -3.75 19.51
C PHE A 26 3.96 -2.26 19.17
N PHE A 27 3.50 -1.81 18.00
CA PHE A 27 3.60 -0.40 17.60
C PHE A 27 2.76 0.53 18.47
N ASN A 28 1.61 0.07 18.97
CA ASN A 28 0.79 0.80 19.94
C ASN A 28 1.55 1.15 21.22
N THR A 29 2.58 0.39 21.61
CA THR A 29 3.41 0.74 22.77
C THR A 29 4.50 1.79 22.45
N GLN A 30 4.71 2.12 21.18
CA GLN A 30 5.77 3.02 20.72
C GLN A 30 5.23 4.41 20.32
N VAL A 31 3.93 4.52 20.06
CA VAL A 31 3.29 5.78 19.62
C VAL A 31 2.53 6.46 20.76
N LYS A 32 2.35 7.78 20.65
CA LYS A 32 1.55 8.55 21.62
C LYS A 32 0.05 8.27 21.52
N GLN A 33 -0.43 7.98 20.31
CA GLN A 33 -1.84 7.74 20.01
C GLN A 33 -1.97 6.32 19.46
N PRO A 34 -2.27 5.32 20.30
CA PRO A 34 -2.45 3.96 19.84
C PRO A 34 -3.72 3.84 18.97
N VAL A 35 -3.69 2.98 17.97
CA VAL A 35 -4.87 2.68 17.16
C VAL A 35 -5.76 1.66 17.87
N ASP A 36 -7.07 1.81 17.72
CA ASP A 36 -8.01 0.78 18.17
C ASP A 36 -7.89 -0.47 17.28
N ILE A 37 -7.44 -1.57 17.88
CA ILE A 37 -7.27 -2.86 17.21
C ILE A 37 -8.62 -3.39 16.69
N ARG A 38 -9.74 -3.01 17.33
CA ARG A 38 -11.09 -3.37 16.89
C ARG A 38 -11.37 -2.84 15.49
N GLU A 39 -11.04 -1.58 15.23
CA GLU A 39 -11.22 -0.96 13.91
C GLU A 39 -10.37 -1.65 12.85
N VAL A 40 -9.14 -2.05 13.18
CA VAL A 40 -8.30 -2.78 12.23
C VAL A 40 -8.84 -4.19 11.97
N LYS A 41 -9.34 -4.90 13.01
CA LYS A 41 -9.99 -6.21 12.83
C LYS A 41 -11.20 -6.12 11.90
N LYS A 42 -11.98 -5.04 11.97
CA LYS A 42 -13.07 -4.78 11.03
C LYS A 42 -12.55 -4.68 9.59
N GLY A 43 -11.48 -3.93 9.36
CA GLY A 43 -10.82 -3.86 8.05
C GLY A 43 -10.36 -5.24 7.55
N ILE A 44 -9.75 -6.05 8.41
CA ILE A 44 -9.29 -7.41 8.08
C ILE A 44 -10.49 -8.29 7.70
N TYR A 45 -11.59 -8.21 8.45
CA TYR A 45 -12.81 -8.96 8.16
C TYR A 45 -13.31 -8.67 6.75
N TYR A 46 -13.47 -7.40 6.39
CA TYR A 46 -13.98 -7.01 5.09
C TYR A 46 -13.00 -7.31 3.95
N ALA A 47 -11.69 -7.11 4.16
CA ALA A 47 -10.68 -7.54 3.19
C ALA A 47 -10.76 -9.05 2.91
N ARG A 48 -10.92 -9.87 3.96
CA ARG A 48 -11.11 -11.32 3.82
C ARG A 48 -12.44 -11.69 3.20
N LYS A 49 -13.52 -11.00 3.53
CA LYS A 49 -14.85 -11.26 2.99
C LYS A 49 -14.88 -11.08 1.47
N TYR A 50 -14.29 -9.99 0.97
CA TYR A 50 -14.37 -9.63 -0.44
C TYR A 50 -13.28 -10.30 -1.31
N HIS A 51 -12.12 -10.62 -0.72
CA HIS A 51 -11.05 -11.36 -1.40
C HIS A 51 -10.96 -12.84 -1.02
N GLY A 52 -11.93 -13.39 -0.28
CA GLY A 52 -11.84 -14.69 0.39
C GLY A 52 -11.71 -15.88 -0.55
N GLU A 53 -12.34 -15.81 -1.72
CA GLU A 53 -12.30 -16.86 -2.75
C GLU A 53 -11.17 -16.62 -3.77
N GLN A 54 -10.45 -15.50 -3.66
CA GLN A 54 -9.40 -15.12 -4.59
C GLN A 54 -8.04 -15.64 -4.13
N MET A 55 -7.24 -16.11 -5.08
CA MET A 55 -5.89 -16.64 -4.83
C MET A 55 -4.84 -15.80 -5.56
N ARG A 56 -3.69 -15.59 -4.92
CA ARG A 56 -2.50 -15.00 -5.56
C ARG A 56 -1.84 -16.02 -6.48
N GLN A 57 -1.01 -15.53 -7.40
CA GLN A 57 -0.15 -16.37 -8.24
C GLN A 57 0.85 -17.21 -7.41
N SER A 58 1.15 -16.81 -6.17
CA SER A 58 1.98 -17.58 -5.24
C SER A 58 1.25 -18.77 -4.60
N GLY A 59 -0.09 -18.86 -4.74
CA GLY A 59 -0.92 -19.84 -4.05
C GLY A 59 -1.38 -19.42 -2.64
N ASP A 60 -1.06 -18.20 -2.18
CA ASP A 60 -1.65 -17.64 -0.96
C ASP A 60 -3.04 -17.04 -1.23
N PRO A 61 -3.94 -16.93 -0.23
CA PRO A 61 -5.17 -16.16 -0.36
C PRO A 61 -4.90 -14.69 -0.70
N TYR A 62 -5.70 -14.07 -1.56
CA TYR A 62 -5.45 -12.70 -2.04
C TYR A 62 -5.36 -11.68 -0.91
N TYR A 63 -6.20 -11.80 0.12
CA TYR A 63 -6.18 -10.93 1.31
C TYR A 63 -4.84 -10.93 2.06
N SER A 64 -3.95 -11.91 1.83
CA SER A 64 -2.61 -11.91 2.42
C SER A 64 -1.77 -10.70 2.00
N HIS A 65 -2.00 -10.18 0.77
CA HIS A 65 -1.27 -9.04 0.23
C HIS A 65 -1.68 -7.72 0.89
N PRO A 66 -2.97 -7.31 0.93
CA PRO A 66 -3.38 -6.13 1.67
C PRO A 66 -2.94 -6.15 3.13
N ILE A 67 -3.00 -7.31 3.80
CA ILE A 67 -2.50 -7.42 5.19
C ILE A 67 -0.98 -7.15 5.27
N ALA A 68 -0.19 -7.68 4.33
CA ALA A 68 1.25 -7.43 4.30
C ALA A 68 1.57 -5.95 4.04
N VAL A 69 0.85 -5.31 3.11
CA VAL A 69 0.96 -3.86 2.85
C VAL A 69 0.62 -3.06 4.11
N THR A 70 -0.47 -3.38 4.80
CA THR A 70 -0.85 -2.73 6.06
C THR A 70 0.21 -2.88 7.15
N ILE A 71 0.89 -4.03 7.25
CA ILE A 71 2.02 -4.20 8.20
C ILE A 71 3.15 -3.22 7.87
N MET A 72 3.51 -3.10 6.59
CA MET A 72 4.59 -2.21 6.14
C MET A 72 4.22 -0.73 6.38
N VAL A 73 2.99 -0.34 6.04
CA VAL A 73 2.47 1.01 6.32
C VAL A 73 2.47 1.29 7.82
N ALA A 74 1.94 0.37 8.63
CA ALA A 74 1.90 0.51 10.09
C ALA A 74 3.29 0.70 10.70
N GLU A 75 4.26 -0.11 10.26
CA GLU A 75 5.63 -0.02 10.72
C GLU A 75 6.28 1.33 10.38
N PHE A 76 6.13 1.75 9.12
CA PHE A 76 6.70 3.01 8.67
C PHE A 76 6.06 4.20 9.39
N VAL A 77 4.73 4.30 9.40
CA VAL A 77 4.08 5.47 10.01
C VAL A 77 4.23 5.48 11.52
N ALA A 78 4.32 4.33 12.21
CA ALA A 78 4.62 4.32 13.65
C ALA A 78 6.00 4.88 13.99
N LYS A 79 6.99 4.70 13.10
CA LYS A 79 8.39 5.11 13.33
C LYS A 79 8.70 6.52 12.81
N GLU A 80 8.30 6.79 11.58
CA GLU A 80 8.74 7.96 10.79
C GLU A 80 7.68 9.06 10.76
N VAL A 81 6.39 8.70 10.75
CA VAL A 81 5.29 9.67 10.61
C VAL A 81 4.13 9.36 11.57
N PRO A 82 4.31 9.42 12.91
CA PRO A 82 3.32 8.92 13.87
C PRO A 82 1.93 9.56 13.77
N LYS A 83 1.84 10.78 13.23
CA LYS A 83 0.56 11.46 12.94
C LYS A 83 -0.32 10.70 11.94
N LEU A 84 0.26 9.85 11.08
CA LEU A 84 -0.45 9.01 10.11
C LEU A 84 -0.72 7.60 10.64
N PHE A 85 -0.32 7.28 11.87
CA PHE A 85 -0.64 6.01 12.53
C PHE A 85 -2.09 6.03 13.03
N THR A 86 -3.04 6.00 12.10
CA THR A 86 -4.48 6.06 12.36
C THR A 86 -5.18 4.79 11.89
N PHE A 87 -6.28 4.42 12.52
CA PHE A 87 -7.05 3.25 12.07
C PHE A 87 -7.57 3.39 10.64
N ARG A 88 -7.86 4.63 10.18
CA ARG A 88 -8.33 4.93 8.83
C ARG A 88 -7.28 4.66 7.77
N MET A 89 -6.04 5.08 8.03
CA MET A 89 -4.89 4.78 7.18
C MET A 89 -4.69 3.27 7.04
N LEU A 90 -4.81 2.54 8.15
CA LEU A 90 -4.66 1.08 8.16
C LEU A 90 -5.83 0.35 7.49
N GLN A 91 -7.08 0.81 7.68
CA GLN A 91 -8.26 0.30 7.00
C GLN A 91 -8.18 0.56 5.48
N ALA A 92 -7.75 1.75 5.06
CA ALA A 92 -7.52 2.05 3.65
C ALA A 92 -6.47 1.13 3.02
N ALA A 93 -5.36 0.87 3.71
CA ALA A 93 -4.35 -0.08 3.25
C ALA A 93 -4.90 -1.53 3.15
N LEU A 94 -5.76 -1.95 4.08
CA LEU A 94 -6.42 -3.27 4.02
C LEU A 94 -7.41 -3.39 2.86
N LEU A 95 -7.98 -2.28 2.40
CA LEU A 95 -9.03 -2.22 1.39
C LEU A 95 -8.53 -1.72 0.02
N HIS A 96 -7.24 -1.45 -0.15
CA HIS A 96 -6.72 -0.67 -1.28
C HIS A 96 -7.07 -1.20 -2.68
N ASP A 97 -7.22 -2.53 -2.82
CA ASP A 97 -7.55 -3.20 -4.09
C ASP A 97 -9.05 -3.57 -4.21
N THR A 98 -9.86 -3.35 -3.17
CA THR A 98 -11.23 -3.88 -3.11
C THR A 98 -12.15 -3.28 -4.17
N ILE A 99 -12.03 -1.98 -4.49
CA ILE A 99 -12.83 -1.34 -5.54
C ILE A 99 -12.45 -1.86 -6.94
N GLU A 100 -11.18 -2.22 -7.17
CA GLU A 100 -10.74 -2.70 -8.50
C GLU A 100 -11.08 -4.18 -8.72
N ASP A 101 -10.96 -5.00 -7.68
CA ASP A 101 -10.92 -6.46 -7.81
C ASP A 101 -12.13 -7.17 -7.19
N THR A 102 -13.10 -6.43 -6.65
CA THR A 102 -14.28 -6.99 -5.97
C THR A 102 -15.54 -6.15 -6.23
N GLU A 103 -16.69 -6.60 -5.73
CA GLU A 103 -17.98 -5.89 -5.80
C GLU A 103 -18.12 -4.72 -4.79
N LEU A 104 -17.05 -4.40 -4.04
CA LEU A 104 -17.10 -3.35 -3.03
C LEU A 104 -17.06 -1.96 -3.69
N THR A 105 -18.05 -1.12 -3.40
CA THR A 105 -18.12 0.26 -3.93
C THR A 105 -17.68 1.29 -2.90
N GLU A 106 -17.32 2.49 -3.36
CA GLU A 106 -17.03 3.64 -2.50
C GLU A 106 -18.17 3.94 -1.52
N GLU A 107 -19.42 3.94 -1.99
CA GLU A 107 -20.61 4.14 -1.16
C GLU A 107 -20.74 3.07 -0.07
N MET A 108 -20.48 1.81 -0.40
CA MET A 108 -20.49 0.73 0.58
C MET A 108 -19.38 0.94 1.62
N ILE A 109 -18.17 1.32 1.21
CA ILE A 109 -17.06 1.59 2.12
C ILE A 109 -17.41 2.75 3.07
N SER A 110 -17.99 3.83 2.56
CA SER A 110 -18.42 4.98 3.37
C SER A 110 -19.44 4.57 4.44
N ASN A 111 -20.42 3.75 4.06
CA ASN A 111 -21.44 3.23 4.98
C ASN A 111 -20.89 2.22 6.01
N ILE A 112 -19.89 1.42 5.63
CA ILE A 112 -19.32 0.39 6.50
C ILE A 112 -18.30 0.99 7.48
N PHE A 113 -17.44 1.90 7.01
CA PHE A 113 -16.29 2.44 7.76
C PHE A 113 -16.52 3.90 8.11
N ASP A 114 -16.18 4.80 7.20
CA ASP A 114 -16.54 6.22 7.18
C ASP A 114 -16.14 6.85 5.83
N GLU A 115 -16.51 8.11 5.63
CA GLU A 115 -16.21 8.88 4.42
C GLU A 115 -14.70 9.05 4.19
N GLU A 116 -13.89 9.16 5.24
CA GLU A 116 -12.44 9.36 5.11
C GLU A 116 -11.76 8.09 4.58
N VAL A 117 -12.14 6.90 5.07
CA VAL A 117 -11.70 5.61 4.52
C VAL A 117 -12.15 5.45 3.08
N ALA A 118 -13.41 5.75 2.77
CA ALA A 118 -13.94 5.68 1.40
C ALA A 118 -13.15 6.57 0.45
N ARG A 119 -12.90 7.82 0.84
CA ARG A 119 -12.06 8.76 0.11
C ARG A 119 -10.70 8.14 -0.17
N HIS A 120 -10.00 7.62 0.83
CA HIS A 120 -8.69 6.97 0.64
C HIS A 120 -8.74 5.85 -0.41
N VAL A 121 -9.68 4.91 -0.28
CA VAL A 121 -9.78 3.76 -1.21
C VAL A 121 -10.15 4.20 -2.63
N GLU A 122 -11.02 5.21 -2.78
CA GLU A 122 -11.29 5.84 -4.08
C GLU A 122 -9.99 6.40 -4.72
N GLY A 123 -9.12 7.00 -3.92
CA GLY A 123 -7.87 7.55 -4.43
C GLY A 123 -6.89 6.47 -4.88
N LEU A 124 -6.97 5.28 -4.25
CA LEU A 124 -6.11 4.14 -4.56
C LEU A 124 -6.51 3.46 -5.86
N THR A 125 -7.81 3.41 -6.19
CA THR A 125 -8.29 2.84 -7.45
C THR A 125 -7.87 3.66 -8.68
N ARG A 126 -7.53 2.93 -9.73
CA ARG A 126 -7.24 3.43 -11.09
C ARG A 126 -8.48 3.45 -11.96
N ILE A 127 -9.61 2.92 -11.51
CA ILE A 127 -10.89 3.06 -12.20
C ILE A 127 -11.42 4.46 -11.92
N LYS A 128 -11.53 5.26 -12.96
CA LYS A 128 -12.09 6.62 -12.91
C LYS A 128 -13.27 6.72 -13.88
N PRO A 129 -14.10 7.78 -13.83
CA PRO A 129 -15.21 7.96 -14.78
C PRO A 129 -14.79 7.91 -16.26
N CYS A 130 -13.53 8.24 -16.55
CA CYS A 130 -12.95 8.16 -17.90
C CYS A 130 -12.34 6.78 -18.25
N GLY A 131 -12.55 5.76 -17.43
CA GLY A 131 -11.97 4.42 -17.57
C GLY A 131 -10.72 4.20 -16.70
N LYS A 132 -10.04 3.07 -16.94
CA LYS A 132 -8.84 2.66 -16.17
C LYS A 132 -7.64 3.50 -16.58
N ILE A 133 -7.10 4.29 -15.65
CA ILE A 133 -5.90 5.12 -15.89
C ILE A 133 -4.60 4.34 -15.61
N SER A 134 -3.47 4.85 -16.11
CA SER A 134 -2.14 4.31 -15.77
C SER A 134 -1.81 4.56 -14.29
N SER A 135 -0.89 3.76 -13.72
CA SER A 135 -0.45 4.01 -12.33
C SER A 135 0.22 5.38 -12.22
N GLU A 136 1.05 5.77 -13.19
CA GLU A 136 1.66 7.10 -13.29
C GLU A 136 0.62 8.22 -13.19
N LYS A 137 -0.45 8.16 -13.99
CA LYS A 137 -1.52 9.19 -13.96
C LYS A 137 -2.26 9.19 -12.61
N SER A 138 -2.43 8.02 -11.98
CA SER A 138 -3.03 7.93 -10.65
C SER A 138 -2.15 8.57 -9.57
N LEU A 139 -0.83 8.38 -9.61
CA LEU A 139 0.10 9.04 -8.68
C LEU A 139 0.07 10.57 -8.85
N ILE A 140 0.12 11.05 -10.09
CA ILE A 140 0.05 12.48 -10.40
C ILE A 140 -1.27 13.08 -9.88
N LEU A 141 -2.38 12.36 -9.99
CA LEU A 141 -3.67 12.83 -9.49
C LEU A 141 -3.67 12.97 -7.96
N LEU A 142 -3.12 11.99 -7.24
CA LEU A 142 -3.00 12.04 -5.78
C LEU A 142 -2.16 13.25 -5.33
N ILE A 143 -1.03 13.51 -6.00
CA ILE A 143 -0.19 14.67 -5.70
C ILE A 143 -0.92 15.99 -5.99
N LYS A 144 -1.59 16.12 -7.14
CA LYS A 144 -2.36 17.32 -7.50
C LYS A 144 -3.51 17.62 -6.54
N GLN A 145 -4.04 16.59 -5.89
CA GLN A 145 -5.11 16.69 -4.89
C GLN A 145 -4.58 16.78 -3.46
N GLU A 146 -3.27 16.86 -3.26
CA GLU A 146 -2.62 16.90 -1.95
C GLU A 146 -2.92 15.67 -1.06
N ARG A 147 -3.17 14.53 -1.69
CA ARG A 147 -3.52 13.25 -1.04
C ARG A 147 -2.27 12.40 -0.76
N TYR A 148 -1.32 13.01 -0.06
CA TYR A 148 0.02 12.44 0.21
C TYR A 148 -0.05 11.16 1.06
N ASP A 149 -0.97 11.12 2.01
CA ASP A 149 -1.32 9.95 2.82
C ASP A 149 -1.73 8.73 1.96
N THR A 150 -2.58 8.96 0.98
CA THR A 150 -3.06 7.95 0.03
C THR A 150 -1.94 7.52 -0.91
N ALA A 151 -1.11 8.47 -1.35
CA ALA A 151 0.06 8.18 -2.17
C ALA A 151 1.08 7.30 -1.43
N LEU A 152 1.23 7.47 -0.11
CA LEU A 152 2.08 6.64 0.73
C LEU A 152 1.63 5.17 0.74
N ILE A 153 0.32 4.90 0.88
CA ILE A 153 -0.21 3.53 0.78
C ILE A 153 0.15 2.91 -0.58
N LYS A 154 0.04 3.69 -1.65
CA LYS A 154 0.35 3.25 -3.02
C LYS A 154 1.84 2.95 -3.23
N LEU A 155 2.73 3.67 -2.55
CA LEU A 155 4.16 3.35 -2.50
C LEU A 155 4.39 2.00 -1.83
N PHE A 156 3.77 1.76 -0.67
CA PHE A 156 3.94 0.49 0.05
C PHE A 156 3.34 -0.71 -0.68
N ASP A 157 2.20 -0.55 -1.34
CA ASP A 157 1.69 -1.56 -2.29
C ASP A 157 2.75 -1.87 -3.37
N ARG A 158 3.33 -0.84 -4.00
CA ARG A 158 4.37 -1.06 -5.01
C ARG A 158 5.62 -1.76 -4.46
N ILE A 159 6.06 -1.42 -3.26
CA ILE A 159 7.22 -2.07 -2.62
C ILE A 159 6.91 -3.54 -2.36
N HIS A 160 5.72 -3.87 -1.84
CA HIS A 160 5.33 -5.26 -1.65
C HIS A 160 5.24 -6.02 -2.99
N ASN A 161 4.79 -5.35 -4.05
CA ASN A 161 4.81 -5.90 -5.41
C ASN A 161 6.23 -6.20 -5.90
N LEU A 162 7.22 -5.34 -5.60
CA LEU A 162 8.64 -5.59 -5.88
C LEU A 162 9.19 -6.79 -5.08
N GLN A 163 8.82 -6.88 -3.81
CA GLN A 163 9.22 -7.98 -2.91
C GLN A 163 8.65 -9.34 -3.31
N THR A 164 7.56 -9.35 -4.09
CA THR A 164 6.86 -10.58 -4.51
C THR A 164 6.90 -10.81 -6.03
N LEU A 165 7.89 -10.22 -6.73
CA LEU A 165 8.03 -10.36 -8.19
C LEU A 165 8.28 -11.78 -8.67
N GLU A 166 8.84 -12.65 -7.83
CA GLU A 166 9.21 -14.02 -8.20
C GLU A 166 8.02 -14.87 -8.64
N ALA A 167 6.82 -14.54 -8.17
CA ALA A 167 5.58 -15.20 -8.56
C ALA A 167 4.99 -14.69 -9.89
N LYS A 168 5.62 -13.70 -10.54
CA LYS A 168 5.14 -13.06 -11.77
C LYS A 168 6.01 -13.47 -12.97
N SER A 169 5.44 -13.36 -14.18
CA SER A 169 6.21 -13.61 -15.41
C SER A 169 7.34 -12.58 -15.58
N PRO A 170 8.44 -12.93 -16.28
CA PRO A 170 9.54 -12.01 -16.54
C PRO A 170 9.07 -10.68 -17.14
N GLU A 171 8.16 -10.70 -18.11
CA GLU A 171 7.65 -9.49 -18.78
C GLU A 171 6.92 -8.57 -17.79
N LYS A 172 6.13 -9.17 -16.89
CA LYS A 172 5.40 -8.43 -15.86
C LYS A 172 6.36 -7.85 -14.81
N ALA A 173 7.40 -8.60 -14.42
CA ALA A 173 8.43 -8.12 -13.52
C ALA A 173 9.20 -6.92 -14.12
N HIS A 174 9.61 -7.01 -15.38
CA HIS A 174 10.26 -5.91 -16.11
C HIS A 174 9.39 -4.65 -16.15
N LYS A 175 8.09 -4.81 -16.45
CA LYS A 175 7.14 -3.70 -16.48
C LYS A 175 7.02 -3.03 -15.11
N ILE A 176 6.90 -3.82 -14.03
CA ILE A 176 6.79 -3.30 -12.67
C ILE A 176 8.04 -2.51 -12.29
N ILE A 177 9.24 -3.06 -12.50
CA ILE A 177 10.51 -2.41 -12.15
C ILE A 177 10.67 -1.09 -12.92
N LYS A 178 10.40 -1.09 -14.23
CA LYS A 178 10.49 0.12 -15.06
C LYS A 178 9.51 1.20 -14.60
N GLU A 179 8.27 0.82 -14.30
CA GLU A 179 7.25 1.73 -13.78
C GLU A 179 7.64 2.28 -12.40
N THR A 180 8.20 1.43 -11.52
CA THR A 180 8.69 1.84 -10.21
C THR A 180 9.77 2.91 -10.33
N LEU A 181 10.83 2.66 -11.10
CA LEU A 181 11.93 3.61 -11.26
C LEU A 181 11.47 4.92 -11.90
N LYS A 182 10.55 4.86 -12.87
CA LYS A 182 10.05 6.05 -13.57
C LYS A 182 9.14 6.92 -12.70
N SER A 183 8.27 6.33 -11.90
CA SER A 183 7.16 7.07 -11.27
C SER A 183 7.09 6.93 -9.75
N PHE A 184 7.38 5.76 -9.19
CA PHE A 184 7.27 5.53 -7.74
C PHE A 184 8.52 6.03 -6.99
N LEU A 185 9.71 5.89 -7.57
CA LEU A 185 10.92 6.49 -7.00
C LEU A 185 10.82 8.03 -7.00
N VAL A 186 10.35 8.62 -8.10
CA VAL A 186 10.12 10.08 -8.18
C VAL A 186 9.08 10.52 -7.13
N LEU A 187 8.05 9.71 -6.91
CA LEU A 187 7.04 10.00 -5.89
C LEU A 187 7.62 9.98 -4.48
N SER A 188 8.48 9.01 -4.11
CA SER A 188 9.08 8.98 -2.77
C SER A 188 9.98 10.18 -2.51
N GLU A 189 10.66 10.69 -3.54
CA GLU A 189 11.41 11.97 -3.48
C GLU A 189 10.48 13.17 -3.29
N ILE A 190 9.36 13.24 -4.02
CA ILE A 190 8.35 14.32 -3.87
C ILE A 190 7.75 14.34 -2.46
N LEU A 191 7.56 13.17 -1.86
CA LEU A 191 7.06 13.06 -0.48
C LEU A 191 8.13 13.34 0.58
N GLU A 192 9.39 13.54 0.18
CA GLU A 192 10.53 13.77 1.05
C GLU A 192 10.73 12.64 2.07
N ILE A 193 10.67 11.38 1.60
CA ILE A 193 10.84 10.19 2.45
C ILE A 193 12.05 9.37 1.99
N PRO A 194 13.29 9.74 2.38
CA PRO A 194 14.51 9.09 1.90
C PRO A 194 14.54 7.58 2.18
N SER A 195 14.07 7.16 3.37
CA SER A 195 14.05 5.74 3.74
C SER A 195 13.17 4.89 2.82
N VAL A 196 12.10 5.46 2.26
CA VAL A 196 11.25 4.79 1.27
C VAL A 196 11.91 4.79 -0.11
N SER A 197 12.58 5.86 -0.52
CA SER A 197 13.38 5.91 -1.75
C SER A 197 14.48 4.86 -1.76
N GLU A 198 15.24 4.75 -0.67
CA GLU A 198 16.30 3.76 -0.47
C GLU A 198 15.73 2.33 -0.56
N LEU A 199 14.59 2.07 0.07
CA LEU A 199 13.92 0.77 0.01
C LEU A 199 13.47 0.40 -1.41
N ILE A 200 12.88 1.36 -2.14
CA ILE A 200 12.48 1.18 -3.54
C ILE A 200 13.70 0.86 -4.41
N TYR A 201 14.78 1.63 -4.23
CA TYR A 201 16.02 1.42 -4.98
C TYR A 201 16.61 0.04 -4.71
N ALA A 202 16.72 -0.35 -3.44
CA ALA A 202 17.25 -1.64 -3.03
C ALA A 202 16.46 -2.81 -3.63
N GLU A 203 15.13 -2.76 -3.58
CA GLU A 203 14.27 -3.80 -4.16
C GLU A 203 14.38 -3.83 -5.70
N CYS A 204 14.45 -2.68 -6.36
CA CYS A 204 14.65 -2.62 -7.81
C CYS A 204 16.02 -3.19 -8.22
N TYR A 205 17.08 -2.85 -7.48
CA TYR A 205 18.44 -3.34 -7.73
C TYR A 205 18.52 -4.86 -7.58
N LYS A 206 18.02 -5.39 -6.45
CA LYS A 206 17.95 -6.83 -6.17
C LYS A 206 17.21 -7.58 -7.29
N ASN A 207 16.06 -7.08 -7.71
CA ASN A 207 15.28 -7.72 -8.77
C ASN A 207 15.93 -7.54 -10.16
N ASN A 208 16.60 -6.42 -10.43
CA ASN A 208 17.34 -6.21 -11.68
C ASN A 208 18.42 -7.26 -11.89
N LEU A 209 19.19 -7.60 -10.84
CA LEU A 209 20.18 -8.67 -10.88
C LEU A 209 19.54 -10.03 -11.16
N LYS A 210 18.40 -10.32 -10.52
CA LYS A 210 17.69 -11.60 -10.67
C LYS A 210 17.07 -11.80 -12.06
N PHE A 211 16.54 -10.74 -12.66
CA PHE A 211 15.86 -10.79 -13.97
C PHE A 211 16.76 -10.32 -15.13
N ASN A 212 18.03 -10.02 -14.88
CA ASN A 212 19.04 -9.59 -15.86
C ASN A 212 18.64 -8.35 -16.68
N ILE A 213 18.06 -7.32 -16.03
CA ILE A 213 17.48 -6.13 -16.69
C ILE A 213 18.52 -5.00 -16.91
N ASN A 214 19.78 -5.39 -17.18
CA ASN A 214 20.96 -4.52 -17.14
C ASN A 214 20.88 -3.26 -18.02
N SER A 215 20.13 -3.28 -19.13
CA SER A 215 20.05 -2.14 -20.06
C SER A 215 19.11 -1.02 -19.63
N THR A 216 18.13 -1.31 -18.76
CA THR A 216 17.12 -0.32 -18.31
C THR A 216 17.53 0.33 -17.01
N PHE A 217 18.08 -0.44 -16.07
CA PHE A 217 18.53 0.05 -14.77
C PHE A 217 19.62 1.13 -14.93
N ASN A 218 20.66 0.86 -15.71
CA ASN A 218 21.76 1.82 -15.94
C ASN A 218 21.35 3.05 -16.76
N LYS A 219 20.34 2.95 -17.64
CA LYS A 219 19.84 4.11 -18.40
C LYS A 219 18.97 5.03 -17.56
N ILE A 220 18.21 4.48 -16.62
CA ILE A 220 17.36 5.26 -15.71
C ILE A 220 18.18 5.78 -14.52
N ILE A 221 19.25 5.09 -14.12
CA ILE A 221 20.11 5.43 -12.97
C ILE A 221 21.43 6.11 -13.40
N ASN A 222 21.60 6.46 -14.68
CA ASN A 222 22.56 7.49 -15.10
C ASN A 222 22.10 8.86 -14.56
N PHE A 223 22.17 9.00 -13.25
CA PHE A 223 21.91 10.16 -12.44
C PHE A 223 23.20 10.46 -11.68
N ASP A 224 24.15 11.10 -12.36
CA ASP A 224 25.08 12.04 -11.73
C ASP A 224 24.34 13.32 -11.24
N SER A 225 23.05 13.20 -10.92
CA SER A 225 22.12 14.32 -10.69
C SER A 225 21.10 14.07 -9.58
N PHE A 226 21.21 13.00 -8.79
CA PHE A 226 20.44 12.89 -7.56
C PHE A 226 21.17 13.69 -6.46
N PRO A 227 20.65 14.86 -6.06
CA PRO A 227 21.23 15.57 -4.95
C PRO A 227 20.77 14.84 -3.70
N PHE A 228 21.68 14.13 -3.04
CA PHE A 228 21.57 13.93 -1.60
C PHE A 228 21.68 15.31 -0.95
N SER A 229 20.59 16.09 -0.97
CA SER A 229 20.54 17.36 -0.26
C SER A 229 20.20 17.08 1.19
N GLN A 230 21.24 17.10 2.00
CA GLN A 230 21.19 17.56 3.37
C GLN A 230 20.17 18.72 3.51
N ASN A 231 19.36 18.62 4.56
CA ASN A 231 18.52 19.66 5.18
C ASN A 231 17.07 19.87 4.75
N LYS A 232 16.24 19.66 5.78
CA LYS A 232 15.06 20.43 6.28
C LYS A 232 13.67 19.92 5.92
N LEU A 233 13.18 19.08 6.85
CA LEU A 233 12.01 19.33 7.71
C LEU A 233 10.76 19.87 6.99
N LEU A 234 9.78 18.98 6.80
CA LEU A 234 8.38 19.36 6.73
C LEU A 234 8.03 20.25 7.95
N PRO A 235 7.17 21.28 7.78
CA PRO A 235 6.81 22.24 8.82
C PRO A 235 6.15 21.60 10.05
#